data_AF-A0A2J6X9E1-F1
#
_entry.id   AF-A0A2J6X9E1-F1
#
_cell.length_a   1.000
_cell.length_b   1.000
_cell.length_c   1.000
_cell.angle_alpha   90.00
_cell.angle_beta   90.00
_cell.angle_gamma   90.00
#
_symmetry.space_group_name_H-M   'P 1'
#
loop_
_entity.id
_entity.type
_entity.pdbx_description
1 polymer ?
#
loop_
_entity_poly.entity_id
_entity_poly.type
_entity_poly.pdbx_seq_one_letter_code
_entity_poly.pdbx_strand_id
1 'polypeptide(L)'
;MEIRDHPILKFKRIGSVKFSFEGNTIEAYQDETIAMALYRNGIYVFSESPKLHRPRGMFCAIGKCSSCLMEVNGIPNVRTCITLAQDGMFVRRQNGFGELPKDNSHFKNAETLYPTVLIVGSGPAGLNAAITLKKRGIDVLLLEQNPNLGGQLIKQTHKFFGSEKEGAGVRGIKIAEELISELKNLEVRYYTNSTVFAYYKEENLLLAFKENQLLKIYPRFVIFATGASEKMIPFEGNDLPNVMGAGAAQTLMNVYGIKIGENILVVGAGNVGLIVSYQLLQAGMKVKAIIEATSKIGGYFVHAAKVRRFGVPIYTQTTIKKAIGNGRVEKVVLAKLNDRFEETGEEFEMDVDAVLLAVGLQPS
;
A
#
# COMPACT_ATOMS: atom_id res chain seq x y z
N MET A 1 -9.39 4.97 15.90
CA MET A 1 -8.59 4.72 14.69
C MET A 1 -9.21 5.27 13.42
N GLU A 2 -10.52 5.52 13.34
CA GLU A 2 -11.12 6.07 12.11
C GLU A 2 -10.95 7.58 11.96
N ILE A 3 -10.84 8.03 10.72
CA ILE A 3 -10.82 9.44 10.32
C ILE A 3 -12.28 9.87 10.09
N ARG A 4 -12.82 10.65 11.03
CA ARG A 4 -14.21 11.17 10.95
C ARG A 4 -14.31 12.44 10.12
N ASP A 5 -13.35 13.34 10.30
CA ASP A 5 -13.28 14.62 9.62
C ASP A 5 -12.03 14.67 8.75
N HIS A 6 -12.20 14.93 7.44
CA HIS A 6 -11.09 15.11 6.51
C HIS A 6 -11.40 16.29 5.57
N PRO A 7 -10.47 17.23 5.35
CA PRO A 7 -10.73 18.45 4.58
C PRO A 7 -10.92 18.21 3.07
N ILE A 8 -10.59 17.01 2.58
CA ILE A 8 -10.62 16.66 1.15
C ILE A 8 -11.49 15.44 0.86
N LEU A 9 -11.55 14.49 1.80
CA LEU A 9 -12.05 13.13 1.53
C LEU A 9 -13.34 12.95 2.33
N LYS A 10 -14.26 12.17 1.76
CA LYS A 10 -15.46 11.71 2.45
C LYS A 10 -15.48 10.19 2.34
N PHE A 11 -15.40 9.51 3.47
CA PHE A 11 -15.42 8.06 3.52
C PHE A 11 -16.87 7.59 3.58
N LYS A 12 -17.34 6.91 2.53
CA LYS A 12 -18.65 6.27 2.53
C LYS A 12 -18.50 4.89 3.16
N ARG A 13 -19.16 4.65 4.29
CA ARG A 13 -19.22 3.33 4.92
C ARG A 13 -20.41 2.57 4.32
N ILE A 14 -20.13 1.61 3.46
CA ILE A 14 -21.17 0.87 2.74
C ILE A 14 -21.32 -0.51 3.38
N GLY A 15 -22.50 -0.77 3.95
CA GLY A 15 -22.83 -2.04 4.58
C GLY A 15 -21.89 -2.42 5.73
N SER A 16 -22.09 -3.62 6.26
CA SER A 16 -21.20 -4.24 7.23
C SER A 16 -21.13 -5.73 6.93
N VAL A 17 -19.94 -6.30 6.97
CA VAL A 17 -19.72 -7.74 6.96
C VAL A 17 -19.02 -8.16 8.25
N LYS A 18 -19.20 -9.40 8.67
CA LYS A 18 -18.62 -9.98 9.88
C LYS A 18 -17.84 -11.25 9.56
N PHE A 19 -16.61 -11.31 10.04
CA PHE A 19 -15.78 -12.50 9.95
C PHE A 19 -15.20 -12.86 11.33
N SER A 20 -14.75 -14.10 11.49
CA SER A 20 -14.09 -14.56 12.71
C SER A 20 -12.57 -14.38 12.56
N PHE A 21 -11.93 -13.75 13.54
CA PHE A 21 -10.48 -13.71 13.70
C PHE A 21 -10.10 -14.38 15.02
N GLU A 22 -9.44 -15.53 14.94
CA GLU A 22 -9.02 -16.32 16.13
C GLU A 22 -10.18 -16.56 17.11
N GLY A 23 -11.38 -16.82 16.59
CA GLY A 23 -12.60 -17.07 17.38
C GLY A 23 -13.39 -15.81 17.76
N ASN A 24 -12.83 -14.61 17.56
CA ASN A 24 -13.49 -13.34 17.86
C ASN A 24 -14.19 -12.77 16.63
N THR A 25 -15.38 -12.20 16.79
CA THR A 25 -16.07 -11.54 15.68
C THR A 25 -15.42 -10.19 15.37
N ILE A 26 -15.04 -9.97 14.12
CA ILE A 26 -14.53 -8.70 13.58
C ILE A 26 -15.56 -8.13 12.61
N GLU A 27 -15.90 -6.86 12.81
CA GLU A 27 -16.72 -6.09 11.86
C GLU A 27 -15.82 -5.43 10.81
N ALA A 28 -16.26 -5.45 9.56
CA ALA A 28 -15.63 -4.77 8.44
C ALA A 28 -16.69 -4.06 7.59
N TYR A 29 -16.30 -3.02 6.88
CA TYR A 29 -17.14 -2.48 5.80
C TYR A 29 -17.06 -3.38 4.56
N GLN A 30 -18.07 -3.34 3.70
CA GLN A 30 -18.17 -4.25 2.54
C GLN A 30 -17.01 -4.09 1.55
N ASP A 31 -16.39 -2.91 1.52
CA ASP A 31 -15.24 -2.58 0.67
C ASP A 31 -13.88 -2.70 1.39
N GLU A 32 -13.85 -3.06 2.68
CA GLU A 32 -12.62 -3.26 3.44
C GLU A 32 -11.96 -4.62 3.15
N THR A 33 -10.62 -4.64 3.14
CA THR A 33 -9.87 -5.89 3.18
C THR A 33 -9.71 -6.39 4.61
N ILE A 34 -9.45 -7.69 4.77
CA ILE A 34 -9.28 -8.35 6.07
C ILE A 34 -8.27 -7.57 6.93
N ALA A 35 -7.11 -7.22 6.38
CA ALA A 35 -6.09 -6.52 7.16
C ALA A 35 -6.50 -5.09 7.56
N MET A 36 -7.31 -4.40 6.75
CA MET A 36 -7.80 -3.05 7.09
C MET A 36 -8.79 -3.12 8.23
N ALA A 37 -9.71 -4.08 8.19
CA ALA A 37 -10.66 -4.31 9.27
C ALA A 37 -9.94 -4.67 10.58
N LEU A 38 -8.95 -5.57 10.54
CA LEU A 38 -8.14 -5.92 11.71
C LEU A 38 -7.42 -4.70 12.28
N TYR A 39 -6.76 -3.91 11.42
CA TYR A 39 -6.03 -2.71 11.83
C TYR A 39 -6.95 -1.66 12.46
N ARG A 40 -8.12 -1.42 11.86
CA ARG A 40 -9.16 -0.50 12.36
C ARG A 40 -9.66 -0.91 13.75
N ASN A 41 -9.77 -2.21 13.99
CA ASN A 41 -10.16 -2.80 15.28
C ASN A 41 -8.98 -2.97 16.27
N GLY A 42 -7.83 -2.33 16.01
CA GLY A 42 -6.70 -2.28 16.95
C GLY A 42 -5.81 -3.52 16.95
N ILE A 43 -5.93 -4.39 15.95
CA ILE A 43 -5.10 -5.58 15.79
C ILE A 43 -3.95 -5.22 14.85
N TYR A 44 -2.76 -5.00 15.41
CA TYR A 44 -1.58 -4.55 14.65
C TYR A 44 -0.59 -5.67 14.32
N VAL A 45 -0.61 -6.75 15.11
CA VAL A 45 0.21 -7.96 14.86
C VAL A 45 -0.56 -8.86 13.91
N PHE A 46 -0.01 -9.10 12.73
CA PHE A 46 -0.60 -9.93 11.68
C PHE A 46 0.05 -11.29 11.55
N SER A 47 1.33 -11.40 11.87
CA SER A 47 2.07 -12.66 11.86
C SER A 47 3.29 -12.54 12.78
N GLU A 48 4.05 -13.62 12.88
CA GLU A 48 5.34 -13.65 13.55
C GLU A 48 6.45 -14.07 12.57
N SER A 49 7.66 -13.58 12.81
CA SER A 49 8.82 -14.02 12.03
C SER A 49 9.07 -15.53 12.27
N PRO A 50 9.34 -16.34 11.23
CA PRO A 50 9.43 -17.80 11.38
C PRO A 50 10.53 -18.32 12.32
N LYS A 51 11.58 -17.53 12.57
CA LYS A 51 12.75 -17.95 13.38
C LYS A 51 12.78 -17.33 14.77
N LEU A 52 12.51 -16.02 14.85
CA LEU A 52 12.69 -15.24 16.08
C LEU A 52 11.36 -14.96 16.79
N HIS A 53 10.23 -15.44 16.25
CA HIS A 53 8.88 -15.18 16.77
C HIS A 53 8.59 -13.70 17.04
N ARG A 54 9.24 -12.80 16.28
CA ARG A 54 9.03 -11.35 16.40
C ARG A 54 7.70 -10.97 15.75
N PRO A 55 6.89 -10.11 16.39
CA PRO A 55 5.64 -9.64 15.83
C PRO A 55 5.88 -8.89 14.51
N ARG A 56 5.01 -9.12 13.52
CA ARG A 56 4.99 -8.45 12.23
C ARG A 56 3.64 -7.82 11.98
N GLY A 57 3.63 -6.63 11.40
CA GLY A 57 2.41 -5.86 11.14
C GLY A 57 2.34 -5.31 9.73
N MET A 58 1.41 -4.40 9.50
CA MET A 58 1.23 -3.80 8.18
C MET A 58 2.48 -3.02 7.74
N PHE A 59 2.98 -3.29 6.53
CA PHE A 59 4.13 -2.56 5.97
C PHE A 59 3.86 -1.92 4.60
N CYS A 60 3.36 -2.66 3.59
CA CYS A 60 3.14 -2.12 2.22
C CYS A 60 1.68 -1.85 1.85
N ALA A 61 0.73 -2.59 2.43
CA ALA A 61 -0.70 -2.55 2.10
C ALA A 61 -1.04 -2.64 0.59
N ILE A 62 -0.22 -3.34 -0.18
CA ILE A 62 -0.39 -3.57 -1.64
C ILE A 62 0.00 -5.00 -2.05
N GLY A 63 0.03 -5.94 -1.10
CA GLY A 63 0.32 -7.35 -1.37
C GLY A 63 1.79 -7.69 -1.67
N LYS A 64 2.77 -6.83 -1.36
CA LYS A 64 4.20 -7.05 -1.71
C LYS A 64 5.09 -7.59 -0.57
N CYS A 65 4.92 -7.13 0.67
CA CYS A 65 5.91 -7.33 1.76
C CYS A 65 5.77 -8.59 2.61
N SER A 66 4.77 -9.44 2.34
CA SER A 66 4.49 -10.69 3.06
C SER A 66 4.19 -10.59 4.57
N SER A 67 4.11 -9.38 5.15
CA SER A 67 3.82 -9.21 6.59
C SER A 67 2.36 -9.51 6.97
N CYS A 68 1.45 -9.57 6.00
CA CYS A 68 0.01 -9.76 6.23
C CYS A 68 -0.47 -11.18 5.91
N LEU A 69 0.44 -12.15 5.78
CA LEU A 69 0.08 -13.53 5.46
C LEU A 69 -0.63 -14.17 6.65
N MET A 70 -1.81 -14.72 6.39
CA MET A 70 -2.63 -15.44 7.37
C MET A 70 -3.28 -16.65 6.70
N GLU A 71 -3.84 -17.52 7.52
CA GLU A 71 -4.77 -18.53 7.02
C GLU A 71 -6.18 -17.93 6.93
N VAL A 72 -6.80 -18.08 5.76
CA VAL A 72 -8.17 -17.62 5.51
C VAL A 72 -8.96 -18.80 4.94
N ASN A 73 -10.01 -19.22 5.64
CA ASN A 73 -10.85 -20.37 5.29
C ASN A 73 -10.04 -21.65 5.06
N GLY A 74 -9.02 -21.90 5.89
CA GLY A 74 -8.14 -23.07 5.75
C GLY A 74 -7.07 -22.94 4.67
N ILE A 75 -7.02 -21.84 3.92
CA ILE A 75 -5.99 -21.59 2.90
C ILE A 75 -4.86 -20.78 3.52
N PRO A 76 -3.61 -21.31 3.56
CA PRO A 76 -2.47 -20.58 4.12
C PRO A 76 -1.96 -19.49 3.19
N ASN A 77 -1.10 -18.61 3.71
CA ASN A 77 -0.36 -17.60 2.94
C ASN A 77 -1.27 -16.64 2.15
N VAL A 78 -2.48 -16.39 2.65
CA VAL A 78 -3.40 -15.44 2.02
C VAL A 78 -2.96 -14.01 2.36
N ARG A 79 -2.84 -13.17 1.33
CA ARG A 79 -2.45 -11.76 1.47
C ARG A 79 -3.62 -10.91 1.94
N THR A 80 -3.89 -10.92 3.24
CA THR A 80 -5.05 -10.25 3.86
C THR A 80 -5.18 -8.75 3.57
N CYS A 81 -4.09 -8.05 3.20
CA CYS A 81 -4.15 -6.63 2.86
C CYS A 81 -4.82 -6.33 1.51
N ILE A 82 -4.95 -7.32 0.62
CA ILE A 82 -5.63 -7.18 -0.68
C ILE A 82 -6.85 -8.11 -0.81
N THR A 83 -7.10 -8.98 0.17
CA THR A 83 -8.28 -9.86 0.21
C THR A 83 -9.45 -9.15 0.89
N LEU A 84 -10.56 -8.95 0.19
CA LEU A 84 -11.79 -8.36 0.75
C LEU A 84 -12.31 -9.20 1.92
N ALA A 85 -12.79 -8.54 2.97
CA ALA A 85 -13.53 -9.18 4.05
C ALA A 85 -14.92 -9.58 3.54
N GLN A 86 -15.39 -10.77 3.92
CA GLN A 86 -16.71 -11.29 3.55
C GLN A 86 -17.34 -11.96 4.77
N ASP A 87 -18.68 -12.03 4.75
CA ASP A 87 -19.44 -12.68 5.82
C ASP A 87 -19.04 -14.15 5.98
N GLY A 88 -18.88 -14.57 7.23
CA GLY A 88 -18.61 -15.97 7.59
C GLY A 88 -17.17 -16.43 7.32
N MET A 89 -16.27 -15.56 6.88
CA MET A 89 -14.85 -15.90 6.77
C MET A 89 -14.28 -16.31 8.13
N PHE A 90 -13.40 -17.31 8.13
CA PHE A 90 -12.59 -17.70 9.28
C PHE A 90 -11.13 -17.35 9.01
N VAL A 91 -10.58 -16.46 9.83
CA VAL A 91 -9.23 -15.93 9.68
C VAL A 91 -8.44 -16.25 10.95
N ARG A 92 -7.21 -16.71 10.80
CA ARG A 92 -6.28 -16.85 11.93
C ARG A 92 -4.87 -16.52 11.52
N ARG A 93 -4.06 -16.05 12.47
CA ARG A 93 -2.62 -15.95 12.23
C ARG A 93 -2.07 -17.34 11.91
N GLN A 94 -1.17 -17.38 10.93
CA GLN A 94 -0.48 -18.61 10.58
C GLN A 94 0.83 -18.71 11.34
N ASN A 95 1.19 -19.93 11.73
CA ASN A 95 2.48 -20.24 12.32
C ASN A 95 3.39 -20.84 11.25
N GLY A 96 4.60 -20.28 11.10
CA GLY A 96 5.56 -20.73 10.09
C GLY A 96 5.06 -20.49 8.66
N PHE A 97 5.23 -21.49 7.79
CA PHE A 97 4.95 -21.40 6.36
C PHE A 97 3.52 -21.79 5.96
N GLY A 98 2.70 -22.21 6.93
CA GLY A 98 1.40 -22.81 6.67
C GLY A 98 1.49 -24.23 6.08
N GLU A 99 0.38 -24.95 6.12
CA GLU A 99 0.26 -26.30 5.56
C GLU A 99 -0.56 -26.26 4.29
N LEU A 100 -0.11 -26.96 3.24
CA LEU A 100 -0.88 -27.04 2.01
C LEU A 100 -2.23 -27.71 2.27
N PRO A 101 -3.34 -27.11 1.79
CA PRO A 101 -4.65 -27.74 1.93
C PRO A 101 -4.65 -29.08 1.20
N LYS A 102 -5.27 -30.10 1.82
CA LYS A 102 -5.46 -31.42 1.18
C LYS A 102 -6.52 -31.37 0.09
N ASP A 103 -7.46 -30.45 0.19
CA ASP A 103 -8.58 -30.27 -0.73
C ASP A 103 -8.35 -29.07 -1.66
N ASN A 104 -8.22 -29.37 -2.95
CA ASN A 104 -8.07 -28.39 -4.02
C ASN A 104 -9.32 -28.27 -4.90
N SER A 105 -10.45 -28.88 -4.50
CA SER A 105 -11.71 -28.86 -5.25
C SER A 105 -12.29 -27.45 -5.43
N HIS A 106 -11.88 -26.51 -4.58
CA HIS A 106 -12.28 -25.12 -4.68
C HIS A 106 -11.69 -24.40 -5.91
N PHE A 107 -10.67 -24.94 -6.58
CA PHE A 107 -10.12 -24.34 -7.81
C PHE A 107 -10.99 -24.66 -9.03
N LYS A 108 -11.27 -23.63 -9.83
CA LYS A 108 -11.95 -23.76 -11.11
C LYS A 108 -10.98 -24.24 -12.19
N ASN A 109 -11.52 -24.86 -13.24
CA ASN A 109 -10.76 -25.20 -14.45
C ASN A 109 -10.09 -23.96 -15.04
N ALA A 110 -8.87 -24.16 -15.55
CA ALA A 110 -8.12 -23.10 -16.18
C ALA A 110 -8.85 -22.53 -17.40
N GLU A 111 -8.90 -21.21 -17.52
CA GLU A 111 -9.45 -20.51 -18.68
C GLU A 111 -8.30 -20.03 -19.57
N THR A 112 -8.48 -20.10 -20.89
CA THR A 112 -7.49 -19.60 -21.85
C THR A 112 -8.03 -18.37 -22.57
N LEU A 113 -7.23 -17.30 -22.62
CA LEU A 113 -7.60 -15.99 -23.16
C LEU A 113 -6.60 -15.57 -24.24
N TYR A 114 -7.11 -14.92 -25.29
CA TYR A 114 -6.32 -14.49 -26.46
C TYR A 114 -6.54 -13.00 -26.78
N PRO A 115 -6.26 -12.07 -25.86
CA PRO A 115 -6.41 -10.65 -26.15
C PRO A 115 -5.38 -10.17 -27.19
N THR A 116 -5.66 -9.08 -27.91
CA THR A 116 -4.60 -8.48 -28.74
C THR A 116 -3.50 -7.87 -27.86
N VAL A 117 -3.89 -7.10 -26.84
CA VAL A 117 -2.95 -6.51 -25.87
C VAL A 117 -3.35 -6.89 -24.45
N LEU A 118 -2.41 -7.42 -23.68
CA LEU A 118 -2.52 -7.57 -22.23
C LEU A 118 -1.82 -6.41 -21.53
N ILE A 119 -2.50 -5.76 -20.60
CA ILE A 119 -1.94 -4.72 -19.73
C ILE A 119 -1.90 -5.24 -18.30
N VAL A 120 -0.72 -5.24 -17.69
CA VAL A 120 -0.51 -5.71 -16.31
C VAL A 120 -0.37 -4.51 -15.38
N GLY A 121 -1.42 -4.23 -14.60
CA GLY A 121 -1.51 -3.13 -13.65
C GLY A 121 -2.46 -2.01 -14.10
N SER A 122 -3.31 -1.53 -13.19
CA SER A 122 -4.29 -0.45 -13.41
C SER A 122 -3.85 0.90 -12.84
N GLY A 123 -2.55 1.13 -12.70
CA GLY A 123 -2.00 2.45 -12.38
C GLY A 123 -2.26 3.46 -13.50
N PRO A 124 -1.83 4.73 -13.34
CA PRO A 124 -1.98 5.76 -14.37
C PRO A 124 -1.47 5.32 -15.74
N ALA A 125 -0.32 4.64 -15.78
CA ALA A 125 0.26 4.13 -17.02
C ALA A 125 -0.65 3.09 -17.70
N GLY A 126 -1.16 2.12 -16.94
CA GLY A 126 -2.01 1.05 -17.46
C GLY A 126 -3.39 1.55 -17.90
N LEU A 127 -4.02 2.43 -17.12
CA LEU A 127 -5.31 3.04 -17.48
C LEU A 127 -5.20 3.85 -18.78
N ASN A 128 -4.18 4.72 -18.89
CA ASN A 128 -3.97 5.51 -20.10
C ASN A 128 -3.67 4.63 -21.31
N ALA A 129 -2.85 3.59 -21.16
CA ALA A 129 -2.58 2.64 -22.23
C ALA A 129 -3.87 1.93 -22.70
N ALA A 130 -4.68 1.46 -21.76
CA ALA A 130 -5.93 0.77 -22.07
C ALA A 130 -6.92 1.65 -22.83
N ILE A 131 -7.16 2.87 -22.33
CA ILE A 131 -8.03 3.87 -22.95
C ILE A 131 -7.54 4.21 -24.36
N THR A 132 -6.24 4.48 -24.50
CA THR A 132 -5.61 4.88 -25.77
C THR A 132 -5.73 3.80 -26.85
N LEU A 133 -5.54 2.54 -26.47
CA LEU A 133 -5.64 1.39 -27.37
C LEU A 133 -7.12 1.10 -27.72
N LYS A 134 -8.02 1.12 -26.73
CA LYS A 134 -9.44 0.86 -26.95
C LYS A 134 -10.10 1.91 -27.86
N LYS A 135 -9.72 3.19 -27.74
CA LYS A 135 -10.14 4.25 -28.69
C LYS A 135 -9.77 3.98 -30.14
N ARG A 136 -8.79 3.11 -30.40
CA ARG A 136 -8.38 2.68 -31.74
C ARG A 136 -9.00 1.34 -32.15
N GLY A 137 -9.98 0.83 -31.40
CA GLY A 137 -10.64 -0.44 -31.68
C GLY A 137 -9.81 -1.68 -31.36
N ILE A 138 -8.72 -1.55 -30.59
CA ILE A 138 -7.86 -2.69 -30.24
C ILE A 138 -8.48 -3.47 -29.07
N ASP A 139 -8.47 -4.80 -29.15
CA ASP A 139 -8.90 -5.67 -28.06
C ASP A 139 -7.86 -5.68 -26.93
N VAL A 140 -8.26 -5.14 -25.78
CA VAL A 140 -7.43 -4.95 -24.61
C VAL A 140 -8.01 -5.73 -23.44
N LEU A 141 -7.17 -6.50 -22.78
CA LEU A 141 -7.44 -7.07 -21.46
C LEU A 141 -6.50 -6.42 -20.44
N LEU A 142 -7.06 -5.81 -19.40
CA LEU A 142 -6.31 -5.22 -18.30
C LEU A 142 -6.46 -6.07 -17.03
N LEU A 143 -5.35 -6.42 -16.38
CA LEU A 143 -5.36 -7.16 -15.10
C LEU A 143 -4.84 -6.29 -13.96
N GLU A 144 -5.52 -6.31 -12.82
CA GLU A 144 -5.17 -5.61 -11.59
C GLU A 144 -5.23 -6.56 -10.40
N GLN A 145 -4.16 -6.60 -9.59
CA GLN A 145 -4.09 -7.48 -8.42
C GLN A 145 -4.97 -7.02 -7.26
N ASN A 146 -5.22 -5.70 -7.14
CA ASN A 146 -6.01 -5.12 -6.07
C ASN A 146 -7.52 -5.14 -6.38
N PRO A 147 -8.39 -4.93 -5.37
CA PRO A 147 -9.84 -4.83 -5.60
C PRO A 147 -10.25 -3.60 -6.44
N ASN A 148 -9.49 -2.50 -6.33
CA ASN A 148 -9.80 -1.21 -6.94
C ASN A 148 -8.81 -0.87 -8.07
N LEU A 149 -9.32 -0.23 -9.13
CA LEU A 149 -8.52 0.37 -10.19
C LEU A 149 -7.85 1.67 -9.74
N GLY A 150 -6.83 2.14 -10.48
CA GLY A 150 -6.23 3.47 -10.33
C GLY A 150 -4.87 3.49 -9.62
N GLY A 151 -4.39 2.34 -9.14
CA GLY A 151 -3.06 2.18 -8.57
C GLY A 151 -2.74 3.19 -7.46
N GLN A 152 -1.70 4.01 -7.64
CA GLN A 152 -1.31 5.00 -6.62
C GLN A 152 -2.16 6.28 -6.65
N LEU A 153 -2.85 6.60 -7.77
CA LEU A 153 -3.58 7.86 -7.92
C LEU A 153 -4.76 7.97 -6.93
N ILE A 154 -5.45 6.86 -6.67
CA ILE A 154 -6.57 6.80 -5.70
C ILE A 154 -6.15 7.16 -4.27
N LYS A 155 -4.84 7.24 -3.99
CA LYS A 155 -4.29 7.59 -2.69
C LYS A 155 -3.73 9.02 -2.65
N GLN A 156 -3.74 9.74 -3.77
CA GLN A 156 -3.11 11.07 -3.87
C GLN A 156 -4.14 12.19 -3.68
N THR A 157 -4.23 12.69 -2.45
CA THR A 157 -5.02 13.89 -2.14
C THR A 157 -4.30 15.18 -2.52
N HIS A 158 -3.00 15.18 -2.82
CA HIS A 158 -2.29 16.38 -3.26
C HIS A 158 -2.62 16.75 -4.71
N LYS A 159 -2.45 18.03 -5.06
CA LYS A 159 -2.59 18.51 -6.45
C LYS A 159 -1.28 18.25 -7.20
N PHE A 160 -1.37 17.71 -8.41
CA PHE A 160 -0.20 17.50 -9.26
C PHE A 160 0.34 18.83 -9.78
N PHE A 161 1.65 18.89 -10.00
CA PHE A 161 2.35 20.01 -10.64
C PHE A 161 2.69 19.64 -12.08
N GLY A 162 2.83 20.63 -12.95
CA GLY A 162 3.18 20.42 -14.35
C GLY A 162 2.30 21.23 -15.29
N SER A 163 2.07 20.71 -16.48
CA SER A 163 1.18 21.34 -17.46
C SER A 163 -0.30 21.07 -17.14
N GLU A 164 -1.17 22.01 -17.48
CA GLU A 164 -2.63 21.84 -17.35
C GLU A 164 -3.11 20.60 -18.13
N LYS A 165 -2.49 20.33 -19.29
CA LYS A 165 -2.75 19.15 -20.12
C LYS A 165 -2.44 17.82 -19.41
N GLU A 166 -1.58 17.83 -18.41
CA GLU A 166 -1.22 16.66 -17.57
C GLU A 166 -1.98 16.67 -16.22
N GLY A 167 -2.99 17.52 -16.08
CA GLY A 167 -3.81 17.58 -14.85
C GLY A 167 -3.15 18.39 -13.72
N ALA A 168 -2.26 19.34 -14.04
CA ALA A 168 -1.73 20.24 -13.03
C ALA A 168 -2.85 21.01 -12.31
N GLY A 169 -2.77 21.07 -10.98
CA GLY A 169 -3.83 21.66 -10.15
C GLY A 169 -4.99 20.71 -9.84
N VAL A 170 -5.08 19.56 -10.49
CA VAL A 170 -6.04 18.48 -10.20
C VAL A 170 -5.44 17.53 -9.18
N ARG A 171 -6.28 17.00 -8.28
CA ARG A 171 -5.85 16.00 -7.29
C ARG A 171 -5.79 14.63 -7.93
N GLY A 172 -4.82 13.80 -7.56
CA GLY A 172 -4.67 12.47 -8.17
C GLY A 172 -5.91 11.59 -8.04
N ILE A 173 -6.66 11.69 -6.93
CA ILE A 173 -7.95 11.00 -6.77
C ILE A 173 -8.97 11.38 -7.86
N LYS A 174 -8.98 12.63 -8.32
CA LYS A 174 -9.89 13.10 -9.39
C LYS A 174 -9.44 12.62 -10.76
N ILE A 175 -8.12 12.66 -11.02
CA ILE A 175 -7.54 12.06 -12.22
C ILE A 175 -7.87 10.55 -12.28
N ALA A 176 -7.83 9.84 -11.14
CA ALA A 176 -8.22 8.44 -11.08
C ALA A 176 -9.70 8.24 -11.41
N GLU A 177 -10.60 9.03 -10.81
CA GLU A 177 -12.04 8.98 -11.10
C GLU A 177 -12.32 9.17 -12.60
N GLU A 178 -11.68 10.17 -13.24
CA GLU A 178 -11.83 10.47 -14.66
C GLU A 178 -11.35 9.31 -15.54
N LEU A 179 -10.13 8.81 -15.33
CA LEU A 179 -9.57 7.70 -16.09
C LEU A 179 -10.38 6.40 -15.92
N ILE A 180 -10.84 6.11 -14.71
CA ILE A 180 -11.66 4.92 -14.45
C ILE A 180 -13.03 5.06 -15.12
N SER A 181 -13.64 6.24 -15.08
CA SER A 181 -14.91 6.50 -15.76
C SER A 181 -14.77 6.34 -17.27
N GLU A 182 -13.71 6.88 -17.86
CA GLU A 182 -13.45 6.77 -19.29
C GLU A 182 -13.19 5.31 -19.70
N LEU A 183 -12.39 4.57 -18.93
CA LEU A 183 -12.14 3.15 -19.16
C LEU A 183 -13.44 2.34 -19.18
N LYS A 184 -14.36 2.62 -18.25
CA LYS A 184 -15.68 1.98 -18.19
C LYS A 184 -16.58 2.37 -19.36
N ASN A 185 -16.63 3.66 -19.71
CA ASN A 185 -17.43 4.15 -20.84
C ASN A 185 -16.98 3.58 -22.18
N LEU A 186 -15.68 3.29 -22.33
CA LEU A 186 -15.14 2.62 -23.51
C LEU A 186 -15.30 1.09 -23.48
N GLU A 187 -15.88 0.53 -22.42
CA GLU A 187 -16.07 -0.91 -22.24
C GLU A 187 -14.77 -1.71 -22.43
N VAL A 188 -13.68 -1.20 -21.84
CA VAL A 188 -12.42 -1.97 -21.75
C VAL A 188 -12.65 -3.21 -20.90
N ARG A 189 -12.21 -4.38 -21.37
CA ARG A 189 -12.25 -5.61 -20.57
C ARG A 189 -11.17 -5.54 -19.50
N TYR A 190 -11.54 -5.66 -18.24
CA TYR A 190 -10.60 -5.68 -17.13
C TYR A 190 -10.98 -6.69 -16.06
N TYR A 191 -9.97 -7.24 -15.37
CA TYR A 191 -10.14 -8.07 -14.19
C TYR A 191 -9.39 -7.47 -13.00
N THR A 192 -10.09 -7.18 -11.91
CA THR A 192 -9.50 -6.86 -10.59
C THR A 192 -9.30 -8.15 -9.79
N ASN A 193 -8.67 -8.06 -8.62
CA ASN A 193 -8.33 -9.23 -7.79
C ASN A 193 -7.61 -10.34 -8.60
N SER A 194 -6.83 -9.93 -9.59
CA SER A 194 -6.24 -10.78 -10.61
C SER A 194 -4.73 -10.55 -10.68
N THR A 195 -3.97 -11.49 -10.12
CA THR A 195 -2.50 -11.37 -10.02
C THR A 195 -1.85 -12.12 -11.18
N VAL A 196 -1.16 -11.40 -12.06
CA VAL A 196 -0.21 -11.99 -13.01
C VAL A 196 1.06 -12.36 -12.25
N PHE A 197 1.43 -13.64 -12.26
CA PHE A 197 2.54 -14.16 -11.45
C PHE A 197 3.67 -14.80 -12.28
N ALA A 198 3.44 -15.06 -13.57
CA ALA A 198 4.46 -15.61 -14.45
C ALA A 198 4.34 -15.08 -15.89
N TYR A 199 5.49 -14.95 -16.54
CA TYR A 199 5.61 -14.65 -17.96
C TYR A 199 6.64 -15.60 -18.59
N TYR A 200 6.17 -16.41 -19.54
CA TYR A 200 6.96 -17.33 -20.33
C TYR A 200 7.16 -16.71 -21.72
N LYS A 201 8.38 -16.26 -21.97
CA LYS A 201 8.71 -15.42 -23.13
C LYS A 201 8.59 -16.17 -24.46
N GLU A 202 8.94 -17.45 -24.48
CA GLU A 202 8.99 -18.25 -25.71
C GLU A 202 7.61 -18.41 -26.34
N GLU A 203 6.58 -18.69 -25.53
CA GLU A 203 5.19 -18.80 -25.99
C GLU A 203 4.41 -17.49 -25.89
N ASN A 204 5.07 -16.42 -25.44
CA ASN A 204 4.43 -15.18 -25.00
C ASN A 204 3.25 -15.40 -24.05
N LEU A 205 3.35 -16.40 -23.17
CA LEU A 205 2.29 -16.84 -22.26
C LEU A 205 2.42 -16.13 -20.91
N LEU A 206 1.32 -15.55 -20.43
CA LEU A 206 1.21 -15.07 -19.05
C LEU A 206 0.26 -15.95 -18.26
N LEU A 207 0.65 -16.25 -17.03
CA LEU A 207 -0.22 -16.91 -16.07
C LEU A 207 -0.70 -15.89 -15.04
N ALA A 208 -2.00 -15.90 -14.80
CA ALA A 208 -2.63 -15.10 -13.76
C ALA A 208 -3.59 -15.94 -12.94
N PHE A 209 -3.79 -15.56 -11.68
CA PHE A 209 -4.88 -16.08 -10.86
C PHE A 209 -5.94 -14.99 -10.70
N LYS A 210 -7.19 -15.34 -11.04
CA LYS A 210 -8.39 -14.55 -10.77
C LYS A 210 -9.22 -15.34 -9.77
N GLU A 211 -9.26 -14.89 -8.52
CA GLU A 211 -9.89 -15.63 -7.41
C GLU A 211 -9.34 -17.06 -7.33
N ASN A 212 -10.18 -18.07 -7.58
CA ASN A 212 -9.85 -19.49 -7.57
C ASN A 212 -9.65 -20.08 -8.98
N GLN A 213 -9.40 -19.25 -9.99
CA GLN A 213 -9.26 -19.67 -11.38
C GLN A 213 -7.90 -19.27 -11.97
N LEU A 214 -7.21 -20.25 -12.55
CA LEU A 214 -6.01 -20.01 -13.35
C LEU A 214 -6.40 -19.47 -14.72
N LEU A 215 -5.78 -18.38 -15.14
CA LEU A 215 -5.88 -17.81 -16.48
C LEU A 215 -4.58 -18.08 -17.23
N LYS A 216 -4.68 -18.69 -18.41
CA LYS A 216 -3.60 -18.80 -19.40
C LYS A 216 -3.85 -17.74 -20.48
N ILE A 217 -2.99 -16.73 -20.56
CA ILE A 217 -3.22 -15.57 -21.42
C ILE A 217 -2.14 -15.55 -22.51
N TYR A 218 -2.56 -15.63 -23.76
CA TYR A 218 -1.70 -15.56 -24.94
C TYR A 218 -1.97 -14.25 -25.70
N PRO A 219 -1.41 -13.12 -25.25
CA PRO A 219 -1.53 -11.86 -25.97
C PRO A 219 -0.62 -11.79 -27.20
N ARG A 220 -0.94 -10.89 -28.14
CA ARG A 220 0.02 -10.49 -29.18
C ARG A 220 1.07 -9.50 -28.65
N PHE A 221 0.66 -8.59 -27.76
CA PHE A 221 1.54 -7.63 -27.12
C PHE A 221 1.26 -7.52 -25.62
N VAL A 222 2.30 -7.21 -24.84
CA VAL A 222 2.21 -7.08 -23.38
C VAL A 222 2.71 -5.70 -22.98
N ILE A 223 1.97 -5.02 -22.10
CA ILE A 223 2.40 -3.78 -21.44
C ILE A 223 2.50 -4.05 -19.94
N PHE A 224 3.71 -3.98 -19.40
CA PHE A 224 3.94 -4.04 -17.95
C PHE A 224 3.82 -2.63 -17.36
N ALA A 225 2.75 -2.41 -16.61
CA ALA A 225 2.47 -1.18 -15.85
C ALA A 225 2.42 -1.48 -14.34
N THR A 226 3.35 -2.31 -13.87
CA THR A 226 3.40 -2.92 -12.52
C THR A 226 3.75 -1.94 -11.39
N GLY A 227 4.22 -0.74 -11.73
CA GLY A 227 4.55 0.31 -10.78
C GLY A 227 5.84 0.04 -10.02
N ALA A 228 5.89 0.46 -8.76
CA ALA A 228 7.06 0.35 -7.90
C ALA A 228 6.63 0.05 -6.46
N SER A 229 7.51 -0.59 -5.70
CA SER A 229 7.37 -0.84 -4.26
C SER A 229 8.36 0.00 -3.45
N GLU A 230 8.08 0.14 -2.17
CA GLU A 230 8.87 0.98 -1.28
C GLU A 230 10.17 0.29 -0.88
N LYS A 231 11.24 1.07 -0.77
CA LYS A 231 12.47 0.61 -0.16
C LYS A 231 12.31 0.58 1.36
N MET A 232 13.00 -0.36 1.98
CA MET A 232 13.16 -0.45 3.43
C MET A 232 14.61 -0.17 3.78
N ILE A 233 14.84 0.48 4.92
CA ILE A 233 16.19 0.65 5.48
C ILE A 233 16.39 -0.27 6.69
N PRO A 234 17.59 -0.84 6.88
CA PRO A 234 17.93 -1.61 8.06
C PRO A 234 18.11 -0.70 9.27
N PHE A 235 17.42 -1.00 10.37
CA PHE A 235 17.67 -0.43 11.70
C PHE A 235 17.07 -1.36 12.75
N GLU A 236 17.49 -1.26 14.01
CA GLU A 236 16.98 -2.15 15.05
C GLU A 236 15.47 -1.91 15.27
N GLY A 237 14.65 -2.96 15.24
CA GLY A 237 13.19 -2.82 15.38
C GLY A 237 12.46 -2.33 14.13
N ASN A 238 13.13 -2.31 12.97
CA ASN A 238 12.51 -1.95 11.68
C ASN A 238 11.37 -2.86 11.23
N ASP A 239 11.19 -4.00 11.89
CA ASP A 239 10.14 -4.97 11.61
C ASP A 239 8.94 -4.90 12.56
N LEU A 240 9.01 -4.03 13.58
CA LEU A 240 7.92 -3.83 14.53
C LEU A 240 6.64 -3.40 13.81
N PRO A 241 5.47 -3.88 14.26
CA PRO A 241 4.19 -3.34 13.80
C PRO A 241 4.13 -1.81 13.95
N ASN A 242 3.49 -1.15 12.99
CA ASN A 242 3.48 0.31 12.79
C ASN A 242 4.80 0.96 12.32
N VAL A 243 5.84 0.18 12.00
CA VAL A 243 6.84 0.60 11.01
C VAL A 243 6.31 0.24 9.62
N MET A 244 6.01 1.25 8.79
CA MET A 244 5.38 1.03 7.49
C MET A 244 5.87 2.00 6.42
N GLY A 245 5.61 1.68 5.16
CA GLY A 245 5.90 2.59 4.04
C GLY A 245 4.85 3.70 3.87
N ALA A 246 5.27 4.82 3.27
CA ALA A 246 4.43 5.92 2.80
C ALA A 246 3.12 5.50 2.09
N GLY A 247 3.21 4.58 1.14
CA GLY A 247 2.12 4.03 0.37
C GLY A 247 1.14 3.20 1.22
N ALA A 248 1.61 2.52 2.26
CA ALA A 248 0.74 1.83 3.21
C ALA A 248 -0.06 2.81 4.06
N ALA A 249 0.60 3.85 4.57
CA ALA A 249 -0.09 4.92 5.28
C ALA A 249 -1.13 5.61 4.39
N GLN A 250 -0.78 5.91 3.14
CA GLN A 250 -1.72 6.46 2.16
C GLN A 250 -2.88 5.50 1.87
N THR A 251 -2.66 4.19 1.78
CA THR A 251 -3.75 3.20 1.65
C THR A 251 -4.69 3.28 2.87
N LEU A 252 -4.15 3.19 4.09
CA LEU A 252 -4.94 3.25 5.33
C LEU A 252 -5.74 4.56 5.41
N MET A 253 -5.08 5.71 5.29
CA MET A 253 -5.72 7.00 5.56
C MET A 253 -6.55 7.54 4.40
N ASN A 254 -6.10 7.39 3.15
CA ASN A 254 -6.75 8.02 2.00
C ASN A 254 -7.75 7.11 1.28
N VAL A 255 -7.59 5.79 1.38
CA VAL A 255 -8.54 4.84 0.77
C VAL A 255 -9.55 4.36 1.81
N TYR A 256 -9.08 3.88 2.97
CA TYR A 256 -9.96 3.26 3.97
C TYR A 256 -10.36 4.20 5.11
N GLY A 257 -9.78 5.40 5.21
CA GLY A 257 -10.12 6.35 6.28
C GLY A 257 -9.69 5.87 7.67
N ILE A 258 -8.56 5.16 7.75
CA ILE A 258 -7.98 4.61 8.97
C ILE A 258 -6.70 5.39 9.28
N LYS A 259 -6.59 5.94 10.50
CA LYS A 259 -5.35 6.53 11.02
C LYS A 259 -4.29 5.45 11.19
N ILE A 260 -3.02 5.80 11.03
CA ILE A 260 -1.90 4.88 11.28
C ILE A 260 -1.35 4.95 12.72
N GLY A 261 -1.82 5.92 13.49
CA GLY A 261 -1.31 6.30 14.80
C GLY A 261 -1.73 7.72 15.13
N GLU A 262 -1.39 8.22 16.30
CA GLU A 262 -1.60 9.60 16.71
C GLU A 262 -0.32 10.44 16.64
N ASN A 263 0.86 9.85 16.86
CA ASN A 263 2.17 10.51 16.89
C ASN A 263 3.16 9.81 15.96
N ILE A 264 3.43 10.42 14.80
CA ILE A 264 4.17 9.78 13.72
C ILE A 264 5.55 10.42 13.53
N LEU A 265 6.58 9.58 13.45
CA LEU A 265 7.87 9.93 12.87
C LEU A 265 7.85 9.63 11.36
N VAL A 266 8.32 10.56 10.54
CA VAL A 266 8.56 10.31 9.11
C VAL A 266 10.05 10.28 8.81
N VAL A 267 10.51 9.21 8.18
CA VAL A 267 11.90 8.99 7.78
C VAL A 267 12.05 9.26 6.29
N GLY A 268 12.84 10.27 5.95
CA GLY A 268 13.06 10.77 4.59
C GLY A 268 12.32 12.08 4.33
N ALA A 269 13.04 13.13 3.93
CA ALA A 269 12.49 14.44 3.58
C ALA A 269 12.51 14.71 2.06
N GLY A 270 12.46 13.64 1.26
CA GLY A 270 12.14 13.72 -0.17
C GLY A 270 10.67 14.13 -0.42
N ASN A 271 10.30 14.29 -1.69
CA ASN A 271 8.94 14.71 -2.06
C ASN A 271 7.85 13.81 -1.45
N VAL A 272 8.04 12.48 -1.47
CA VAL A 272 7.09 11.53 -0.89
C VAL A 272 6.91 11.78 0.61
N GLY A 273 8.01 11.83 1.37
CA GLY A 273 7.95 12.07 2.83
C GLY A 273 7.23 13.36 3.17
N LEU A 274 7.59 14.48 2.53
CA LEU A 274 6.96 15.78 2.77
C LEU A 274 5.47 15.80 2.38
N ILE A 275 5.11 15.21 1.24
CA ILE A 275 3.72 15.14 0.78
C ILE A 275 2.88 14.30 1.74
N VAL A 276 3.35 13.10 2.10
CA VAL A 276 2.61 12.21 3.00
C VAL A 276 2.52 12.80 4.41
N SER A 277 3.58 13.46 4.92
CA SER A 277 3.50 14.21 6.18
C SER A 277 2.38 15.25 6.16
N TYR A 278 2.24 16.00 5.07
CA TYR A 278 1.15 16.95 4.95
C TYR A 278 -0.23 16.26 4.91
N GLN A 279 -0.35 15.12 4.26
CA GLN A 279 -1.59 14.33 4.24
C GLN A 279 -1.95 13.76 5.63
N LEU A 280 -0.96 13.31 6.40
CA LEU A 280 -1.16 12.86 7.79
C LEU A 280 -1.77 13.98 8.64
N LEU A 281 -1.27 15.22 8.51
CA LEU A 281 -1.83 16.39 9.18
C LEU A 281 -3.28 16.67 8.75
N GLN A 282 -3.59 16.53 7.46
CA GLN A 282 -4.95 16.68 6.94
C GLN A 282 -5.91 15.62 7.49
N ALA A 283 -5.40 14.42 7.79
CA ALA A 283 -6.13 13.34 8.41
C ALA A 283 -6.21 13.41 9.95
N GLY A 284 -5.82 14.56 10.54
CA GLY A 284 -5.95 14.81 11.97
C GLY A 284 -4.95 14.03 12.83
N MET A 285 -3.85 13.56 12.24
CA MET A 285 -2.74 12.91 12.94
C MET A 285 -1.61 13.91 13.23
N LYS A 286 -0.76 13.65 14.23
CA LYS A 286 0.38 14.51 14.57
C LYS A 286 1.67 13.95 13.99
N VAL A 287 2.32 14.73 13.13
CA VAL A 287 3.69 14.42 12.69
C VAL A 287 4.65 15.06 13.69
N LYS A 288 5.33 14.22 14.49
CA LYS A 288 6.26 14.67 15.54
C LYS A 288 7.53 15.27 14.96
N ALA A 289 8.05 14.65 13.90
CA ALA A 289 9.19 15.14 13.14
C ALA A 289 9.27 14.45 11.78
N ILE A 290 10.00 15.10 10.88
CA ILE A 290 10.57 14.46 9.69
C ILE A 290 12.08 14.42 9.89
N ILE A 291 12.72 13.28 9.62
CA ILE A 291 14.18 13.16 9.64
C ILE A 291 14.72 12.94 8.24
N GLU A 292 15.91 13.44 7.98
CA GLU A 292 16.61 13.35 6.71
C GLU A 292 18.10 13.08 6.98
N ALA A 293 18.63 12.03 6.39
CA ALA A 293 20.01 11.63 6.62
C ALA A 293 21.00 12.62 6.00
N THR A 294 20.61 13.26 4.89
CA THR A 294 21.45 14.26 4.21
C THR A 294 21.43 15.62 4.93
N SER A 295 22.39 16.50 4.60
CA SER A 295 22.48 17.86 5.15
C SER A 295 21.44 18.83 4.60
N LYS A 296 20.59 18.40 3.67
CA LYS A 296 19.59 19.24 2.99
C LYS A 296 18.27 18.51 2.85
N ILE A 297 17.17 19.26 2.77
CA ILE A 297 15.87 18.68 2.45
C ILE A 297 15.86 18.29 0.97
N GLY A 298 15.61 17.01 0.68
CA GLY A 298 15.64 16.49 -0.69
C GLY A 298 14.39 16.83 -1.52
N GLY A 299 13.24 17.09 -0.88
CA GLY A 299 11.99 17.45 -1.56
C GLY A 299 11.88 18.95 -1.85
N TYR A 300 10.86 19.32 -2.63
CA TYR A 300 10.65 20.71 -3.01
C TYR A 300 10.36 21.62 -1.81
N PHE A 301 10.93 22.82 -1.85
CA PHE A 301 10.79 23.83 -0.80
C PHE A 301 9.33 24.11 -0.45
N VAL A 302 8.43 24.14 -1.43
CA VAL A 302 6.99 24.40 -1.20
C VAL A 302 6.33 23.35 -0.31
N HIS A 303 6.74 22.08 -0.40
CA HIS A 303 6.23 21.02 0.46
C HIS A 303 6.82 21.14 1.88
N ALA A 304 8.13 21.36 1.97
CA ALA A 304 8.81 21.53 3.25
C ALA A 304 8.28 22.74 4.03
N ALA A 305 8.15 23.89 3.36
CA ALA A 305 7.61 25.11 3.94
C ALA A 305 6.16 24.94 4.41
N LYS A 306 5.35 24.16 3.67
CA LYS A 306 3.99 23.85 4.08
C LYS A 306 3.96 23.07 5.39
N VAL A 307 4.70 21.98 5.49
CA VAL A 307 4.74 21.15 6.70
C VAL A 307 5.30 21.91 7.90
N ARG A 308 6.37 22.71 7.71
CA ARG A 308 6.95 23.56 8.76
C ARG A 308 5.99 24.63 9.30
N ARG A 309 5.09 25.18 8.47
CA ARG A 309 4.05 26.13 8.92
C ARG A 309 3.03 25.51 9.88
N PHE A 310 2.89 24.18 9.87
CA PHE A 310 2.10 23.44 10.86
C PHE A 310 2.92 23.09 12.12
N GLY A 311 4.13 23.65 12.28
CA GLY A 311 4.97 23.44 13.45
C GLY A 311 5.76 22.13 13.44
N VAL A 312 5.76 21.38 12.34
CA VAL A 312 6.50 20.11 12.25
C VAL A 312 7.99 20.37 12.00
N PRO A 313 8.89 19.95 12.90
CA PRO A 313 10.33 20.07 12.69
C PRO A 313 10.82 19.09 11.62
N ILE A 314 11.84 19.50 10.86
CA ILE A 314 12.55 18.66 9.89
C ILE A 314 14.02 18.65 10.30
N TYR A 315 14.52 17.51 10.76
CA TYR A 315 15.91 17.34 11.20
C TYR A 315 16.74 16.73 10.07
N THR A 316 17.63 17.53 9.49
CA THR A 316 18.68 17.05 8.58
C THR A 316 19.82 16.39 9.36
N GLN A 317 20.71 15.67 8.67
CA GLN A 317 21.82 14.94 9.28
C GLN A 317 21.34 14.09 10.46
N THR A 318 20.19 13.43 10.30
CA THR A 318 19.55 12.65 11.36
C THR A 318 18.99 11.36 10.79
N THR A 319 19.30 10.22 11.41
CA THR A 319 18.77 8.91 11.04
C THR A 319 18.01 8.26 12.19
N ILE A 320 17.21 7.25 11.87
CA ILE A 320 16.63 6.36 12.87
C ILE A 320 17.64 5.24 13.17
N LYS A 321 17.99 5.11 14.45
CA LYS A 321 18.90 4.06 14.92
C LYS A 321 18.12 2.83 15.37
N LYS A 322 17.03 3.06 16.09
CA LYS A 322 16.22 2.00 16.71
C LYS A 322 14.75 2.41 16.84
N ALA A 323 13.85 1.46 16.63
CA ALA A 323 12.47 1.52 17.10
C ALA A 323 12.27 0.54 18.27
N ILE A 324 11.53 0.98 19.28
CA ILE A 324 11.31 0.28 20.54
C ILE A 324 9.80 0.17 20.76
N GLY A 325 9.36 -0.99 21.24
CA GLY A 325 8.02 -1.19 21.76
C GLY A 325 7.66 -2.67 21.88
N ASN A 326 6.53 -2.94 22.51
CA ASN A 326 6.02 -4.30 22.71
C ASN A 326 4.79 -4.54 21.82
N GLY A 327 4.92 -5.38 20.80
CA GLY A 327 3.83 -5.67 19.85
C GLY A 327 3.54 -4.56 18.83
N ARG A 328 4.06 -3.34 19.03
CA ARG A 328 4.11 -2.24 18.05
C ARG A 328 5.15 -1.20 18.47
N VAL A 329 5.45 -0.23 17.60
CA VAL A 329 6.30 0.90 17.95
C VAL A 329 5.64 1.78 19.03
N GLU A 330 6.43 2.18 20.02
CA GLU A 330 6.04 3.11 21.11
C GLU A 330 7.05 4.26 21.27
N LYS A 331 8.29 4.05 20.82
CA LYS A 331 9.39 5.01 20.90
C LYS A 331 10.42 4.74 19.81
N VAL A 332 11.17 5.77 19.43
CA VAL A 332 12.34 5.67 18.55
C VAL A 332 13.57 6.35 19.16
N VAL A 333 14.74 5.84 18.81
CA VAL A 333 16.05 6.47 19.05
C VAL A 333 16.55 7.01 17.73
N LEU A 334 16.88 8.30 17.73
CA LEU A 334 17.41 9.04 16.59
C LEU A 334 18.87 9.38 16.84
N ALA A 335 19.69 9.34 15.79
CA ALA A 335 21.11 9.64 15.86
C ALA A 335 21.48 10.73 14.86
N LYS A 336 22.40 11.63 15.26
CA LYS A 336 22.99 12.62 14.37
C LYS A 336 24.06 12.00 13.48
N LEU A 337 24.13 12.51 12.25
CA LEU A 337 25.07 12.09 11.23
C LEU A 337 26.02 13.22 10.86
N ASN A 338 27.27 12.87 10.56
CA ASN A 338 28.20 13.78 9.89
C ASN A 338 27.99 13.77 8.35
N ASP A 339 28.77 14.57 7.61
CA ASP A 339 28.69 14.65 6.14
C ASP A 339 29.11 13.36 5.41
N ARG A 340 29.68 12.39 6.12
CA ARG A 340 30.03 11.05 5.62
C ARG A 340 28.98 10.00 5.95
N PHE A 341 27.82 10.40 6.50
CA PHE A 341 26.75 9.52 6.98
C PHE A 341 27.17 8.59 8.15
N GLU A 342 28.16 9.00 8.94
CA GLU A 342 28.57 8.29 10.15
C GLU A 342 27.90 8.92 11.37
N GLU A 343 27.51 8.08 12.34
CA GLU A 343 26.91 8.56 13.60
C GLU A 343 27.92 9.40 14.40
N THR A 344 27.50 10.56 14.89
CA THR A 344 28.37 11.47 15.68
C THR A 344 28.44 11.08 17.16
N GLY A 345 27.61 10.13 17.60
CA GLY A 345 27.42 9.77 19.01
C GLY A 345 26.34 10.61 19.74
N GLU A 346 25.82 11.66 19.11
CA GLU A 346 24.67 12.41 19.65
C GLU A 346 23.36 11.69 19.30
N GLU A 347 22.61 11.30 20.34
CA GLU A 347 21.35 10.58 20.23
C GLU A 347 20.24 11.27 21.03
N PHE A 348 19.00 11.09 20.58
CA PHE A 348 17.83 11.53 21.32
C PHE A 348 16.64 10.61 21.07
N GLU A 349 15.78 10.50 22.09
CA GLU A 349 14.58 9.67 22.04
C GLU A 349 13.34 10.49 21.66
N MET A 350 12.37 9.82 21.06
CA MET A 350 11.08 10.41 20.74
C MET A 350 9.96 9.37 20.90
N ASP A 351 8.94 9.70 21.69
CA ASP A 351 7.74 8.88 21.81
C ASP A 351 6.88 9.02 20.55
N VAL A 352 6.60 7.90 19.89
CA VAL A 352 5.84 7.79 18.64
C VAL A 352 5.11 6.45 18.58
N ASP A 353 3.93 6.41 17.97
CA ASP A 353 3.15 5.17 17.80
C ASP A 353 3.11 4.66 16.35
N ALA A 354 3.79 5.36 15.44
CA ALA A 354 4.08 4.91 14.09
C ALA A 354 5.36 5.52 13.52
N VAL A 355 6.04 4.75 12.67
CA VAL A 355 7.19 5.19 11.87
C VAL A 355 6.87 4.99 10.40
N LEU A 356 6.94 6.08 9.65
CA LEU A 356 6.71 6.08 8.22
C LEU A 356 8.04 6.13 7.46
N LEU A 357 8.30 5.13 6.62
CA LEU A 357 9.48 5.08 5.76
C LEU A 357 9.16 5.66 4.38
N ALA A 358 9.80 6.77 4.04
CA ALA A 358 9.73 7.44 2.74
C ALA A 358 11.12 7.55 2.09
N VAL A 359 11.81 6.40 2.02
CA VAL A 359 13.25 6.28 1.71
C VAL A 359 13.53 5.80 0.28
N GLY A 360 12.60 6.04 -0.64
CA GLY A 360 12.71 5.72 -2.06
C GLY A 360 11.90 4.50 -2.50
N LEU A 361 11.92 4.23 -3.80
CA LEU A 361 11.12 3.21 -4.47
C LEU A 361 12.01 2.29 -5.32
N GLN A 362 11.54 1.09 -5.57
CA GLN A 362 12.12 0.09 -6.47
C GLN A 362 11.07 -0.33 -7.50
N PRO A 363 11.35 -0.24 -8.82
CA PRO A 363 10.46 -0.75 -9.86
C PRO A 363 10.08 -2.22 -9.62
N SER A 364 8.80 -2.55 -9.85
CA SER A 364 8.21 -3.87 -9.57
C SER A 364 8.32 -4.86 -10.70
#